data_AF-A0A662IEH4-F1
#
_entry.id   AF-A0A662IEH4-F1
#
_cell.length_a   1.000
_cell.length_b   1.000
_cell.length_c   1.000
_cell.angle_alpha   90.00
_cell.angle_beta   90.00
_cell.angle_gamma   90.00
#
_symmetry.space_group_name_H-M   'P 1'
#
loop_
_entity.id
_entity.type
_entity.pdbx_description
1 polymer ?
#
loop_
_entity_poly.entity_id
_entity_poly.type
_entity_poly.pdbx_seq_one_letter_code
_entity_poly.pdbx_strand_id
1 'polypeptide(L)'
;MSSLEPVARVLRSAGQEVRLRILDLLATEGPTTFSAMMSRLNLSSGKLNFHLRKLREAGLITINGTGLYCLTELGRWVAARVRELEQLNVGSPPQATLVDYRGVSRRVGISELVHKLVAGRLVSASEVEELIARLYSKLSRGGAPVSEEVLMLLVEAELVKAGLGGRLDYVCMPGECRELLVKSYVNPEYKLVREELCSGVASLRALEMLSPPLYEYQLRGLVFVMRPAYSLAGAQAVIVRLSGDMRLTRVVGKLADLVGEIVVVLNGVDEEVLVLDDLLPPGKLTVVVPLEASRTWEARRVGLVVHSWNGWGAETATWIRAINSPTPLLLSRSDRIPSISLAELPLPEPGEAYVLPLRLSVPLTALHAEVERKGVDALQLLELIAQESARACESAPTPSLDSSLRGVVRRYEVLKPQLALTGFEAAMRMHHGMLTLTRLVELAKRFWRHIPSSLEAVDVVAALPEEGLYRMARAEGFNPLSCSSLSAKRSLEEQAVLEGTVQEALRGGSVWPILTKSYLTFEQLNRILRIAERHGVRRITFHLEFTICRTCRNVSAGLRGICSFCLSASVSHLVRPLALYKPLDSITSEVLEEYKSRLSLEDLEKG
;
A
#
# COMPACT_ATOMS: atom_id res chain seq x y z
N MET A 1 -27.26 -0.60 -38.28
CA MET A 1 -26.49 -1.83 -37.96
C MET A 1 -25.10 -1.67 -38.56
N SER A 2 -24.03 -1.79 -37.77
CA SER A 2 -22.66 -1.73 -38.28
C SER A 2 -22.36 -2.94 -39.16
N SER A 3 -21.75 -2.73 -40.32
CA SER A 3 -21.40 -3.80 -41.26
C SER A 3 -20.37 -4.75 -40.65
N LEU A 4 -20.63 -6.07 -40.68
CA LEU A 4 -19.70 -7.12 -40.26
C LEU A 4 -18.63 -7.44 -41.33
N GLU A 5 -18.66 -6.77 -42.48
CA GLU A 5 -17.73 -7.00 -43.58
C GLU A 5 -16.24 -6.88 -43.17
N PRO A 6 -15.83 -5.91 -42.31
CA PRO A 6 -14.45 -5.84 -41.82
C PRO A 6 -14.02 -7.08 -41.02
N VAL A 7 -14.93 -7.66 -40.23
CA VAL A 7 -14.68 -8.85 -39.40
C VAL A 7 -14.55 -10.08 -40.28
N ALA A 8 -15.47 -10.26 -41.23
CA ALA A 8 -15.44 -11.39 -42.17
C ALA A 8 -14.16 -11.37 -43.02
N ARG A 9 -13.70 -10.19 -43.43
CA ARG A 9 -12.41 -10.02 -44.14
C ARG A 9 -11.21 -10.48 -43.31
N VAL A 10 -11.18 -10.16 -42.01
CA VAL A 10 -10.11 -10.58 -41.10
C VAL A 10 -10.10 -12.10 -40.95
N LEU A 11 -11.26 -12.72 -40.71
CA LEU A 11 -11.36 -14.18 -40.53
C LEU A 11 -11.00 -14.94 -41.81
N ARG A 12 -11.46 -14.49 -42.99
CA ARG A 12 -11.07 -15.09 -44.28
C ARG A 12 -9.56 -14.95 -44.54
N SER A 13 -8.96 -13.84 -44.15
CA SER A 13 -7.52 -13.63 -44.29
C SER A 13 -6.73 -14.46 -43.29
N ALA A 14 -7.17 -14.65 -42.05
CA ALA A 14 -6.45 -15.46 -41.06
C ALA A 14 -6.61 -16.97 -41.29
N GLY A 15 -7.78 -17.45 -41.71
CA GLY A 15 -8.19 -18.87 -41.67
C GLY A 15 -7.50 -19.84 -42.63
N GLN A 16 -6.28 -19.55 -43.11
CA GLN A 16 -5.48 -20.50 -43.89
C GLN A 16 -4.18 -20.82 -43.16
N GLU A 17 -3.81 -22.09 -43.14
CA GLU A 17 -2.72 -22.65 -42.34
C GLU A 17 -1.39 -21.90 -42.47
N VAL A 18 -0.94 -21.61 -43.69
CA VAL A 18 0.33 -20.90 -43.94
C VAL A 18 0.30 -19.49 -43.33
N ARG A 19 -0.84 -18.80 -43.40
CA ARG A 19 -0.99 -17.47 -42.79
C ARG A 19 -1.05 -17.53 -41.27
N LEU A 20 -1.66 -18.57 -40.69
CA LEU A 20 -1.59 -18.82 -39.25
C LEU A 20 -0.15 -19.08 -38.79
N ARG A 21 0.61 -19.89 -39.54
CA ARG A 21 2.04 -20.13 -39.25
C ARG A 21 2.90 -18.87 -39.36
N ILE A 22 2.60 -17.98 -40.31
CA ILE A 22 3.27 -16.67 -40.41
C ILE A 22 2.96 -15.81 -39.17
N LEU A 23 1.68 -15.73 -38.78
CA LEU A 23 1.27 -14.96 -37.60
C LEU A 23 1.88 -15.53 -36.31
N ASP A 24 1.93 -16.85 -36.19
CA ASP A 24 2.52 -17.55 -35.06
C ASP A 24 4.03 -17.29 -34.94
N LEU A 25 4.76 -17.40 -36.05
CA LEU A 25 6.20 -17.12 -36.11
C LEU A 25 6.52 -15.66 -35.71
N LEU A 26 5.74 -14.71 -36.20
CA LEU A 26 5.91 -13.30 -35.83
C LEU A 26 5.53 -13.03 -34.35
N ALA A 27 4.67 -13.86 -33.76
CA ALA A 27 4.27 -13.76 -32.36
C ALA A 27 5.29 -14.42 -31.41
N THR A 28 5.94 -15.53 -31.80
CA THR A 28 6.98 -16.22 -31.02
C THR A 28 8.34 -15.54 -31.14
N GLU A 29 8.75 -15.19 -32.35
CA GLU A 29 10.14 -14.82 -32.64
C GLU A 29 10.32 -13.32 -32.88
N GLY A 30 9.23 -12.56 -32.93
CA GLY A 30 9.23 -11.11 -33.14
C GLY A 30 9.45 -10.70 -34.60
N PRO A 31 9.72 -9.40 -34.85
CA PRO A 31 9.85 -8.85 -36.20
C PRO A 31 10.99 -9.50 -37.00
N THR A 32 10.74 -9.84 -38.25
CA THR A 32 11.72 -10.59 -39.06
C THR A 32 11.70 -10.20 -40.55
N THR A 33 12.72 -10.64 -41.29
CA THR A 33 12.88 -10.35 -42.73
C THR A 33 12.12 -11.34 -43.61
N PHE A 34 11.86 -10.95 -44.86
CA PHE A 34 11.25 -11.83 -45.86
C PHE A 34 12.05 -13.12 -46.07
N SER A 35 13.39 -13.02 -46.17
CA SER A 35 14.29 -14.15 -46.38
C SER A 35 14.32 -15.10 -45.16
N ALA A 36 14.29 -14.56 -43.94
CA ALA A 36 14.23 -15.37 -42.72
C ALA A 36 12.89 -16.13 -42.60
N MET A 37 11.75 -15.48 -42.91
CA MET A 37 10.45 -16.17 -42.99
C MET A 37 10.44 -17.24 -44.06
N MET A 38 11.01 -16.97 -45.24
CA MET A 38 11.06 -17.93 -46.34
C MET A 38 11.80 -19.21 -45.94
N SER A 39 12.96 -19.05 -45.28
CA SER A 39 13.76 -20.15 -44.78
C SER A 39 13.05 -20.93 -43.67
N ARG A 40 12.53 -20.25 -42.64
CA ARG A 40 11.88 -20.91 -41.49
C ARG A 40 10.58 -21.61 -41.84
N LEU A 41 9.80 -21.07 -42.77
CA LEU A 41 8.50 -21.63 -43.16
C LEU A 41 8.60 -22.58 -44.36
N ASN A 42 9.78 -22.70 -44.98
CA ASN A 42 10.05 -23.50 -46.19
C ASN A 42 9.05 -23.20 -47.32
N LEU A 43 8.88 -21.92 -47.64
CA LEU A 43 7.95 -21.43 -48.66
C LEU A 43 8.70 -20.87 -49.87
N SER A 44 8.12 -20.98 -51.07
CA SER A 44 8.66 -20.27 -52.23
C SER A 44 8.38 -18.76 -52.15
N SER A 45 9.25 -17.96 -52.76
CA SER A 45 9.12 -16.49 -52.77
C SER A 45 7.75 -16.00 -53.23
N GLY A 46 7.20 -16.59 -54.31
CA GLY A 46 5.87 -16.24 -54.82
C GLY A 46 4.73 -16.56 -53.85
N LYS A 47 4.80 -17.71 -53.15
CA LYS A 47 3.80 -18.11 -52.15
C LYS A 47 3.86 -17.20 -50.93
N LEU A 48 5.05 -16.95 -50.38
CA LEU A 48 5.21 -16.09 -49.20
C LEU A 48 4.71 -14.67 -49.48
N ASN A 49 5.07 -14.09 -50.62
CA ASN A 49 4.62 -12.74 -51.00
C ASN A 49 3.08 -12.66 -51.09
N PHE A 50 2.44 -13.66 -51.70
CA PHE A 50 0.98 -13.74 -51.76
C PHE A 50 0.33 -13.73 -50.36
N HIS A 51 0.84 -14.55 -49.43
CA HIS A 51 0.29 -14.65 -48.08
C HIS A 51 0.52 -13.36 -47.26
N LEU A 52 1.71 -12.77 -47.33
CA LEU A 52 2.02 -11.51 -46.65
C LEU A 52 1.16 -10.36 -47.18
N ARG A 53 0.92 -10.29 -48.49
CA ARG A 53 0.02 -9.29 -49.07
C ARG A 53 -1.39 -9.41 -48.50
N LYS A 54 -1.94 -10.63 -48.42
CA LYS A 54 -3.29 -10.86 -47.87
C LYS A 54 -3.41 -10.50 -46.38
N LEU A 55 -2.37 -10.80 -45.60
CA LEU A 55 -2.32 -10.42 -44.19
C LEU A 55 -2.19 -8.89 -44.01
N ARG A 56 -1.45 -8.20 -44.88
CA ARG A 56 -1.36 -6.73 -44.90
C ARG A 56 -2.66 -6.06 -45.31
N GLU A 57 -3.32 -6.55 -46.38
CA GLU A 57 -4.62 -6.06 -46.85
C GLU A 57 -5.70 -6.17 -45.75
N ALA A 58 -5.57 -7.17 -44.87
CA ALA A 58 -6.46 -7.37 -43.72
C ALA A 58 -6.02 -6.61 -42.45
N GLY A 59 -4.89 -5.88 -42.50
CA GLY A 59 -4.37 -5.12 -41.36
C GLY A 59 -3.80 -5.97 -40.22
N LEU A 60 -3.43 -7.23 -40.47
CA LEU A 60 -2.89 -8.15 -39.46
C LEU A 60 -1.37 -8.04 -39.30
N ILE A 61 -0.67 -7.62 -40.35
CA ILE A 61 0.78 -7.39 -40.32
C ILE A 61 1.12 -6.07 -40.99
N THR A 62 2.27 -5.52 -40.63
CA THR A 62 2.86 -4.33 -41.26
C THR A 62 4.38 -4.50 -41.42
N ILE A 63 5.02 -3.53 -42.06
CA ILE A 63 6.47 -3.44 -42.18
C ILE A 63 6.91 -2.23 -41.36
N ASN A 64 7.84 -2.41 -40.43
CA ASN A 64 8.33 -1.33 -39.57
C ASN A 64 9.33 -0.43 -40.32
N GLY A 65 9.79 0.65 -39.66
CA GLY A 65 10.75 1.61 -40.24
C GLY A 65 12.11 1.00 -40.62
N THR A 66 12.42 -0.22 -40.19
CA THR A 66 13.65 -0.95 -40.54
C THR A 66 13.44 -2.04 -41.60
N GLY A 67 12.26 -2.12 -42.20
CA GLY A 67 11.96 -3.09 -43.27
C GLY A 67 11.60 -4.50 -42.79
N LEU A 68 11.38 -4.69 -41.48
CA LEU A 68 10.98 -5.97 -40.88
C LEU A 68 9.47 -6.10 -40.84
N TYR A 69 8.97 -7.31 -41.11
CA TYR A 69 7.56 -7.63 -40.94
C TYR A 69 7.24 -7.79 -39.46
N CYS A 70 6.16 -7.17 -38.99
CA CYS A 70 5.69 -7.24 -37.62
C CYS A 70 4.17 -7.34 -37.55
N LEU A 71 3.67 -7.89 -36.44
CA LEU A 71 2.23 -7.93 -36.16
C LEU A 71 1.70 -6.53 -35.84
N THR A 72 0.51 -6.21 -36.34
CA THR A 72 -0.27 -5.07 -35.83
C THR A 72 -0.93 -5.44 -34.49
N GLU A 73 -1.61 -4.50 -33.84
CA GLU A 73 -2.40 -4.80 -32.63
C GLU A 73 -3.48 -5.85 -32.90
N LEU A 74 -4.21 -5.71 -34.02
CA LEU A 74 -5.19 -6.69 -34.47
C LEU A 74 -4.54 -8.05 -34.80
N GLY A 75 -3.36 -8.04 -35.42
CA GLY A 75 -2.59 -9.25 -35.71
C GLY A 75 -2.15 -10.01 -34.47
N ARG A 76 -1.68 -9.30 -33.45
CA ARG A 76 -1.35 -9.88 -32.13
C ARG A 76 -2.57 -10.51 -31.48
N TRP A 77 -3.72 -9.83 -31.54
CA TRP A 77 -4.96 -10.35 -31.00
C TRP A 77 -5.40 -11.65 -31.71
N VAL A 78 -5.37 -11.68 -33.05
CA VAL A 78 -5.72 -12.87 -33.84
C VAL A 78 -4.75 -14.03 -33.57
N ALA A 79 -3.43 -13.78 -33.56
CA ALA A 79 -2.43 -14.81 -33.27
C ALA A 79 -2.62 -15.44 -31.87
N ALA A 80 -2.94 -14.62 -30.86
CA ALA A 80 -3.23 -15.10 -29.52
C ALA A 80 -4.49 -16.00 -29.49
N ARG A 81 -5.57 -15.62 -30.19
CA ARG A 81 -6.79 -16.45 -30.28
C ARG A 81 -6.55 -17.79 -30.98
N VAL A 82 -5.67 -17.81 -31.98
CA VAL A 82 -5.31 -19.04 -32.69
C VAL A 82 -4.58 -20.02 -31.77
N ARG A 83 -3.64 -19.53 -30.94
CA ARG A 83 -2.96 -20.37 -29.93
C ARG A 83 -3.91 -20.86 -28.84
N GLU A 84 -4.86 -20.04 -28.43
CA GLU A 84 -5.90 -20.48 -27.49
C GLU A 84 -6.76 -21.59 -28.09
N LEU A 85 -7.13 -21.48 -29.37
CA LEU A 85 -7.83 -22.55 -30.08
C LEU A 85 -6.99 -23.82 -30.22
N GLU A 86 -5.69 -23.70 -30.45
CA GLU A 86 -4.76 -24.84 -30.45
C GLU A 86 -4.67 -25.51 -29.07
N GLN A 87 -4.58 -24.72 -27.99
CA GLN A 87 -4.59 -25.21 -26.61
C GLN A 87 -5.90 -25.92 -26.24
N LEU A 88 -7.03 -25.50 -26.83
CA LEU A 88 -8.31 -26.20 -26.69
C LEU A 88 -8.38 -27.49 -27.51
N ASN A 89 -7.51 -27.67 -28.52
CA ASN A 89 -7.51 -28.81 -29.44
C ASN A 89 -6.47 -29.91 -29.09
N VAL A 90 -5.47 -29.60 -28.25
CA VAL A 90 -4.40 -30.55 -27.88
C VAL A 90 -4.74 -31.24 -26.55
N GLY A 91 -5.06 -32.54 -26.62
CA GLY A 91 -5.42 -33.40 -25.48
C GLY A 91 -4.26 -33.78 -24.54
N SER A 92 -3.39 -32.85 -24.17
CA SER A 92 -2.43 -33.04 -23.06
C SER A 92 -3.01 -32.47 -21.76
N PRO A 93 -2.75 -33.09 -20.59
CA PRO A 93 -3.25 -32.59 -19.32
C PRO A 93 -2.75 -31.16 -19.10
N PRO A 94 -3.62 -30.24 -18.63
CA PRO A 94 -3.29 -28.83 -18.56
C PRO A 94 -2.15 -28.59 -17.55
N GLN A 95 -1.13 -27.85 -17.98
CA GLN A 95 0.02 -27.45 -17.15
C GLN A 95 0.03 -25.93 -16.97
N ALA A 96 0.29 -25.48 -15.74
CA ALA A 96 0.45 -24.08 -15.40
C ALA A 96 1.94 -23.74 -15.22
N THR A 97 2.38 -22.59 -15.73
CA THR A 97 3.68 -22.00 -15.39
C THR A 97 3.45 -21.00 -14.26
N LEU A 98 3.87 -21.37 -13.07
CA LEU A 98 3.63 -20.61 -11.85
C LEU A 98 4.96 -20.08 -11.30
N VAL A 99 4.92 -18.96 -10.58
CA VAL A 99 6.04 -18.48 -9.76
C VAL A 99 5.76 -18.81 -8.30
N ASP A 100 6.77 -19.26 -7.56
CA ASP A 100 6.65 -19.43 -6.11
C ASP A 100 6.75 -18.08 -5.38
N TYR A 101 6.54 -18.09 -4.06
CA TYR A 101 6.71 -16.90 -3.20
C TYR A 101 8.09 -16.22 -3.26
N ARG A 102 9.10 -16.84 -3.89
CA ARG A 102 10.45 -16.29 -4.09
C ARG A 102 10.66 -15.77 -5.51
N GLY A 103 9.64 -15.84 -6.37
CA GLY A 103 9.68 -15.40 -7.76
C GLY A 103 10.30 -16.42 -8.73
N VAL A 104 10.49 -17.68 -8.31
CA VAL A 104 11.09 -18.72 -9.15
C VAL A 104 10.01 -19.43 -9.97
N SER A 105 10.18 -19.45 -11.30
CA SER A 105 9.24 -20.09 -12.22
C SER A 105 9.33 -21.62 -12.18
N ARG A 106 8.18 -22.28 -12.03
CA ARG A 106 8.01 -23.73 -12.07
C ARG A 106 6.84 -24.12 -12.98
N ARG A 107 7.01 -25.21 -13.73
CA ARG A 107 5.87 -25.86 -14.42
C ARG A 107 5.23 -26.86 -13.47
N VAL A 108 3.94 -26.69 -13.20
CA VAL A 108 3.17 -27.50 -12.27
C VAL A 108 1.97 -28.09 -13.02
N GLY A 109 1.73 -29.39 -12.85
CA GLY A 109 0.53 -30.04 -13.40
C GLY A 109 -0.71 -29.59 -12.63
N ILE A 110 -1.83 -29.30 -13.31
CA ILE A 110 -3.05 -28.90 -12.61
C ILE A 110 -3.53 -30.02 -11.67
N SER A 111 -3.34 -31.29 -12.02
CA SER A 111 -3.65 -32.44 -11.15
C SER A 111 -2.87 -32.43 -9.82
N GLU A 112 -1.63 -31.91 -9.79
CA GLU A 112 -0.86 -31.72 -8.56
C GLU A 112 -1.51 -30.66 -7.66
N LEU A 113 -2.01 -29.57 -8.25
CA LEU A 113 -2.70 -28.50 -7.53
C LEU A 113 -4.06 -28.95 -7.00
N VAL A 114 -4.81 -29.72 -7.81
CA VAL A 114 -6.09 -30.33 -7.41
C VAL A 114 -5.88 -31.25 -6.21
N HIS A 115 -4.84 -32.08 -6.22
CA HIS A 115 -4.53 -32.98 -5.10
C HIS A 115 -4.29 -32.21 -3.79
N LYS A 116 -3.60 -31.05 -3.84
CA LYS A 116 -3.38 -30.20 -2.66
C LYS A 116 -4.69 -29.64 -2.07
N LEU A 117 -5.73 -29.45 -2.88
CA LEU A 117 -7.00 -28.83 -2.47
C LEU A 117 -8.08 -29.85 -2.09
N VAL A 118 -8.05 -31.04 -2.69
CA VAL A 118 -9.09 -32.06 -2.51
C VAL A 118 -8.77 -32.98 -1.32
N ALA A 119 -7.50 -33.08 -0.91
CA ALA A 119 -7.09 -33.91 0.23
C ALA A 119 -7.87 -33.55 1.51
N GLY A 120 -8.73 -34.46 1.98
CA GLY A 120 -9.53 -34.28 3.19
C GLY A 120 -10.81 -33.44 3.05
N ARG A 121 -11.28 -33.15 1.82
CA ARG A 121 -12.49 -32.34 1.55
C ARG A 121 -13.53 -33.08 0.70
N LEU A 122 -14.81 -32.73 0.84
CA LEU A 122 -15.93 -33.25 0.02
C LEU A 122 -16.12 -32.39 -1.25
N VAL A 123 -15.13 -32.37 -2.15
CA VAL A 123 -15.16 -31.57 -3.40
C VAL A 123 -14.76 -32.43 -4.59
N SER A 124 -15.46 -32.28 -5.73
CA SER A 124 -15.10 -33.00 -6.96
C SER A 124 -13.79 -32.49 -7.53
N ALA A 125 -12.84 -33.41 -7.76
CA ALA A 125 -11.55 -33.10 -8.40
C ALA A 125 -11.74 -32.42 -9.78
N SER A 126 -12.76 -32.83 -10.53
CA SER A 126 -13.07 -32.24 -11.84
C SER A 126 -13.54 -30.78 -11.76
N GLU A 127 -14.29 -30.42 -10.72
CA GLU A 127 -14.79 -29.05 -10.52
C GLU A 127 -13.64 -28.12 -10.11
N VAL A 128 -12.74 -28.61 -9.26
CA VAL A 128 -11.53 -27.89 -8.83
C VAL A 128 -10.57 -27.71 -10.00
N GLU A 129 -10.39 -28.74 -10.82
CA GLU A 129 -9.55 -28.70 -12.02
C GLU A 129 -10.02 -27.65 -13.02
N GLU A 130 -11.32 -27.63 -13.34
CA GLU A 130 -11.91 -26.64 -14.23
C GLU A 130 -11.78 -25.22 -13.66
N LEU A 131 -11.99 -25.06 -12.35
CA LEU A 131 -11.85 -23.79 -11.66
C LEU A 131 -10.41 -23.26 -11.70
N ILE A 132 -9.41 -24.10 -11.42
CA ILE A 132 -7.98 -23.76 -11.51
C ILE A 132 -7.64 -23.34 -12.94
N ALA A 133 -8.06 -24.11 -13.94
CA ALA A 133 -7.77 -23.81 -15.34
C ALA A 133 -8.36 -22.46 -15.78
N ARG A 134 -9.62 -22.17 -15.39
CA ARG A 134 -10.28 -20.89 -15.69
C ARG A 134 -9.61 -19.70 -15.00
N LEU A 135 -9.22 -19.85 -13.73
CA LEU A 135 -8.57 -18.77 -12.97
C LEU A 135 -7.14 -18.52 -13.46
N TYR A 136 -6.36 -19.57 -13.68
CA TYR A 136 -5.02 -19.47 -14.26
C TYR A 136 -5.07 -18.77 -15.63
N SER A 137 -5.97 -19.19 -16.52
CA SER A 137 -6.16 -18.57 -17.84
C SER A 137 -6.50 -17.07 -17.76
N LYS A 138 -7.24 -16.64 -16.73
CA LYS A 138 -7.52 -15.21 -16.51
C LYS A 138 -6.30 -14.45 -15.99
N LEU A 139 -5.56 -15.04 -15.05
CA LEU A 139 -4.39 -14.41 -14.40
C LEU A 139 -3.18 -14.31 -15.34
N SER A 140 -3.00 -15.29 -16.22
CA SER A 140 -1.89 -15.33 -17.18
C SER A 140 -2.11 -14.44 -18.41
N ARG A 141 -3.25 -13.73 -18.51
CA ARG A 141 -3.53 -12.82 -19.64
C ARG A 141 -2.47 -11.72 -19.71
N GLY A 142 -1.90 -11.52 -20.89
CA GLY A 142 -0.87 -10.52 -21.11
C GLY A 142 0.55 -10.93 -20.71
N GLY A 143 0.78 -12.20 -20.35
CA GLY A 143 2.12 -12.74 -20.07
C GLY A 143 2.65 -12.45 -18.66
N ALA A 144 1.79 -12.00 -17.75
CA ALA A 144 2.16 -11.81 -16.35
C ALA A 144 2.44 -13.17 -15.67
N PRO A 145 3.52 -13.30 -14.88
CA PRO A 145 3.78 -14.51 -14.10
C PRO A 145 2.68 -14.68 -13.03
N VAL A 146 2.15 -15.89 -12.90
CA VAL A 146 1.06 -16.21 -11.97
C VAL A 146 1.65 -16.87 -10.73
N SER A 147 1.46 -16.29 -9.54
CA SER A 147 1.90 -16.93 -8.29
C SER A 147 1.05 -18.16 -7.98
N GLU A 148 1.70 -19.25 -7.56
CA GLU A 148 1.00 -20.45 -7.11
C GLU A 148 0.10 -20.14 -5.91
N GLU A 149 0.61 -19.39 -4.93
CA GLU A 149 -0.11 -19.00 -3.73
C GLU A 149 -1.36 -18.16 -4.06
N VAL A 150 -1.24 -17.21 -4.99
CA VAL A 150 -2.37 -16.38 -5.44
C VAL A 150 -3.42 -17.21 -6.18
N LEU A 151 -2.99 -18.11 -7.07
CA LEU A 151 -3.89 -19.00 -7.81
C LEU A 151 -4.67 -19.89 -6.85
N MET A 152 -3.98 -20.52 -5.88
CA MET A 152 -4.60 -21.43 -4.92
C MET A 152 -5.58 -20.70 -3.99
N LEU A 153 -5.23 -19.50 -3.53
CA LEU A 153 -6.11 -18.67 -2.71
C LEU A 153 -7.40 -18.27 -3.44
N LEU A 154 -7.30 -17.95 -4.74
CA LEU A 154 -8.46 -17.62 -5.56
C LEU A 154 -9.37 -18.84 -5.79
N VAL A 155 -8.77 -20.01 -5.95
CA VAL A 155 -9.51 -21.27 -6.09
C VAL A 155 -10.28 -21.58 -4.80
N GLU A 156 -9.63 -21.49 -3.64
CA GLU A 156 -10.31 -21.69 -2.35
C GLU A 156 -11.43 -20.68 -2.10
N ALA A 157 -11.22 -19.41 -2.45
CA ALA A 157 -12.22 -18.36 -2.31
C ALA A 157 -13.48 -18.61 -3.15
N GLU A 158 -13.35 -19.18 -4.35
CA GLU A 158 -14.47 -19.55 -5.21
C GLU A 158 -15.18 -20.82 -4.73
N LEU A 159 -14.46 -21.81 -4.20
CA LEU A 159 -15.06 -23.01 -3.61
C LEU A 159 -15.92 -22.69 -2.38
N VAL A 160 -15.47 -21.77 -1.52
CA VAL A 160 -16.30 -21.31 -0.38
C VAL A 160 -17.50 -20.51 -0.82
N LYS A 161 -17.37 -19.67 -1.85
CA LYS A 161 -18.53 -18.95 -2.43
C LYS A 161 -19.59 -19.92 -2.96
N ALA A 162 -19.18 -21.05 -3.50
CA ALA A 162 -20.07 -22.10 -3.98
C ALA A 162 -20.65 -22.99 -2.86
N GLY A 163 -20.27 -22.78 -1.60
CA GLY A 163 -20.72 -23.61 -0.47
C GLY A 163 -20.05 -24.98 -0.39
N LEU A 164 -18.94 -25.19 -1.12
CA LEU A 164 -18.27 -26.49 -1.29
C LEU A 164 -16.94 -26.58 -0.53
N GLY A 165 -16.61 -25.64 0.37
CA GLY A 165 -15.33 -25.61 1.11
C GLY A 165 -15.50 -25.76 2.62
N GLY A 166 -14.46 -26.27 3.30
CA GLY A 166 -14.31 -26.11 4.75
C GLY A 166 -14.15 -24.63 5.15
N ARG A 167 -14.20 -24.32 6.45
CA ARG A 167 -14.00 -22.95 6.97
C ARG A 167 -12.75 -22.33 6.34
N LEU A 168 -12.95 -21.34 5.46
CA LEU A 168 -11.93 -20.33 5.19
C LEU A 168 -11.84 -19.49 6.46
N ASP A 169 -11.08 -19.94 7.45
CA ASP A 169 -10.68 -19.09 8.58
C ASP A 169 -9.50 -18.20 8.14
N TYR A 170 -9.69 -17.53 6.99
CA TYR A 170 -8.86 -16.40 6.57
C TYR A 170 -9.74 -15.17 6.64
N VAL A 171 -9.55 -14.39 7.70
CA VAL A 171 -10.21 -13.10 7.84
C VAL A 171 -9.80 -12.20 6.66
N CYS A 172 -10.77 -11.99 5.78
CA CYS A 172 -10.95 -10.86 4.86
C CYS A 172 -10.18 -10.81 3.53
N MET A 173 -10.73 -11.46 2.50
CA MET A 173 -10.92 -10.78 1.21
C MET A 173 -12.42 -10.60 0.94
N PRO A 174 -13.00 -9.41 1.22
CA PRO A 174 -14.38 -9.10 0.86
C PRO A 174 -14.67 -9.43 -0.61
N GLY A 175 -15.90 -9.82 -0.95
CA GLY A 175 -16.28 -10.17 -2.33
C GLY A 175 -15.97 -9.06 -3.34
N GLU A 176 -16.04 -7.81 -2.92
CA GLU A 176 -15.70 -6.60 -3.68
C GLU A 176 -14.20 -6.49 -4.00
N CYS A 177 -13.33 -6.98 -3.10
CA CYS A 177 -11.88 -7.02 -3.31
C CYS A 177 -11.48 -8.08 -4.35
N ARG A 178 -12.34 -9.06 -4.67
CA ARG A 178 -12.09 -10.05 -5.73
C ARG A 178 -12.11 -9.41 -7.12
N GLU A 179 -13.05 -8.49 -7.36
CA GLU A 179 -13.07 -7.70 -8.58
C GLU A 179 -11.89 -6.74 -8.65
N LEU A 180 -11.51 -6.12 -7.53
CA LEU A 180 -10.34 -5.24 -7.46
C LEU A 180 -9.04 -5.99 -7.71
N LEU A 181 -8.89 -7.22 -7.18
CA LEU A 181 -7.75 -8.08 -7.47
C LEU A 181 -7.70 -8.40 -8.97
N VAL A 182 -8.81 -8.84 -9.58
CA VAL A 182 -8.87 -9.09 -11.03
C VAL A 182 -8.56 -7.81 -11.83
N LYS A 183 -9.16 -6.66 -11.47
CA LYS A 183 -8.89 -5.33 -12.04
C LYS A 183 -7.41 -4.95 -11.93
N SER A 184 -6.75 -5.30 -10.83
CA SER A 184 -5.33 -5.03 -10.58
C SER A 184 -4.36 -5.83 -11.46
N TYR A 185 -4.79 -6.96 -12.00
CA TYR A 185 -4.03 -7.73 -13.00
C TYR A 185 -4.28 -7.25 -14.44
N VAL A 186 -5.35 -6.48 -14.70
CA VAL A 186 -5.72 -6.01 -16.05
C VAL A 186 -5.59 -4.49 -16.26
N ASN A 187 -5.53 -3.67 -15.19
CA ASN A 187 -5.39 -2.21 -15.24
C ASN A 187 -4.14 -1.73 -14.45
N PRO A 188 -3.16 -1.07 -15.10
CA PRO A 188 -1.96 -0.55 -14.46
C PRO A 188 -2.17 0.45 -13.32
N GLU A 189 -3.27 1.22 -13.30
CA GLU A 189 -3.56 2.19 -12.23
C GLU A 189 -3.83 1.52 -10.87
N TYR A 190 -4.17 0.24 -10.87
CA TYR A 190 -4.48 -0.56 -9.68
C TYR A 190 -3.27 -1.40 -9.20
N LYS A 191 -2.07 -1.13 -9.72
CA LYS A 191 -0.84 -1.84 -9.34
C LYS A 191 -0.61 -1.84 -7.82
N LEU A 192 -0.87 -0.71 -7.15
CA LEU A 192 -0.74 -0.59 -5.69
C LEU A 192 -1.67 -1.54 -4.93
N VAL A 193 -2.91 -1.69 -5.40
CA VAL A 193 -3.92 -2.58 -4.79
C VAL A 193 -3.51 -4.04 -4.92
N ARG A 194 -2.92 -4.42 -6.05
CA ARG A 194 -2.33 -5.77 -6.24
C ARG A 194 -1.22 -6.04 -5.23
N GLU A 195 -0.32 -5.07 -5.07
CA GLU A 195 0.82 -5.15 -4.15
C GLU A 195 0.37 -5.23 -2.69
N GLU A 196 -0.65 -4.45 -2.30
CA GLU A 196 -1.26 -4.49 -0.97
C GLU A 196 -1.93 -5.85 -0.68
N LEU A 197 -2.68 -6.43 -1.63
CA LEU A 197 -3.35 -7.73 -1.46
C LEU A 197 -2.37 -8.91 -1.38
N CYS A 198 -1.37 -8.96 -2.27
CA CYS A 198 -0.32 -9.98 -2.22
C CYS A 198 0.52 -9.85 -0.94
N SER A 199 0.81 -8.62 -0.51
CA SER A 199 1.50 -8.32 0.75
C SER A 199 0.71 -8.82 1.96
N GLY A 200 -0.64 -8.74 1.95
CA GLY A 200 -1.48 -9.23 3.04
C GLY A 200 -1.35 -10.74 3.30
N VAL A 201 -1.34 -11.55 2.25
CA VAL A 201 -1.18 -13.02 2.34
C VAL A 201 0.24 -13.39 2.79
N ALA A 202 1.25 -12.76 2.18
CA ALA A 202 2.64 -12.95 2.57
C ALA A 202 2.91 -12.51 4.02
N SER A 203 2.21 -11.46 4.48
CA SER A 203 2.31 -10.95 5.84
C SER A 203 1.83 -11.94 6.89
N LEU A 204 0.75 -12.68 6.66
CA LEU A 204 0.28 -13.67 7.64
C LEU A 204 1.25 -14.84 7.80
N ARG A 205 1.79 -15.35 6.69
CA ARG A 205 2.80 -16.41 6.74
C ARG A 205 4.09 -15.92 7.38
N ALA A 206 4.51 -14.70 7.07
CA ALA A 206 5.65 -14.07 7.72
C ALA A 206 5.42 -13.89 9.22
N LEU A 207 4.21 -13.53 9.63
CA LEU A 207 3.86 -13.38 11.05
C LEU A 207 3.91 -14.71 11.79
N GLU A 208 3.36 -15.77 11.21
CA GLU A 208 3.42 -17.13 11.76
C GLU A 208 4.87 -17.59 11.98
N MET A 209 5.76 -17.31 11.01
CA MET A 209 7.19 -17.59 11.12
C MET A 209 7.89 -16.71 12.17
N LEU A 210 7.48 -15.45 12.29
CA LEU A 210 8.07 -14.48 13.21
C LEU A 210 7.66 -14.76 14.66
N SER A 211 6.38 -15.03 14.89
CA SER A 211 5.81 -15.30 16.22
C SER A 211 4.44 -15.97 16.09
N PRO A 212 4.34 -17.29 16.36
CA PRO A 212 3.05 -17.98 16.43
C PRO A 212 2.05 -17.35 17.42
N PRO A 213 2.46 -16.86 18.62
CA PRO A 213 1.55 -16.12 19.50
C PRO A 213 0.96 -14.85 18.87
N LEU A 214 1.78 -14.02 18.22
CA LEU A 214 1.28 -12.79 17.57
C LEU A 214 0.38 -13.12 16.38
N TYR A 215 0.67 -14.19 15.64
CA TYR A 215 -0.19 -14.71 14.59
C TYR A 215 -1.59 -15.07 15.12
N GLU A 216 -1.66 -15.83 16.21
CA GLU A 216 -2.93 -16.17 16.87
C GLU A 216 -3.70 -14.94 17.36
N TYR A 217 -3.00 -13.96 17.95
CA TYR A 217 -3.63 -12.70 18.37
C TYR A 217 -4.17 -11.90 17.17
N GLN A 218 -3.47 -11.93 16.03
CA GLN A 218 -3.93 -11.26 14.82
C GLN A 218 -5.13 -11.93 14.18
N LEU A 219 -5.16 -13.27 14.11
CA LEU A 219 -6.34 -14.01 13.64
C LEU A 219 -7.59 -13.72 14.47
N ARG A 220 -7.40 -13.49 15.78
CA ARG A 220 -8.47 -13.12 16.70
C ARG A 220 -8.88 -11.65 16.63
N GLY A 221 -8.20 -10.83 15.82
CA GLY A 221 -8.48 -9.40 15.72
C GLY A 221 -8.04 -8.58 16.94
N LEU A 222 -7.11 -9.11 17.74
CA LEU A 222 -6.60 -8.44 18.95
C LEU A 222 -5.35 -7.60 18.67
N VAL A 223 -4.46 -8.09 17.79
CA VAL A 223 -3.20 -7.44 17.41
C VAL A 223 -3.12 -7.29 15.90
N PHE A 224 -2.65 -6.15 15.42
CA PHE A 224 -2.32 -5.94 14.02
C PHE A 224 -0.81 -5.75 13.90
N VAL A 225 -0.11 -6.61 13.18
CA VAL A 225 1.31 -6.46 12.89
C VAL A 225 1.49 -5.87 11.50
N MET A 226 2.21 -4.74 11.43
CA MET A 226 2.41 -4.02 10.17
C MET A 226 3.45 -4.74 9.30
N ARG A 227 3.03 -5.27 8.14
CA ARG A 227 3.94 -5.82 7.10
C ARG A 227 5.12 -6.67 7.67
N PRO A 228 4.85 -7.70 8.49
CA PRO A 228 5.85 -8.52 9.19
C PRO A 228 6.88 -9.20 8.27
N ALA A 229 6.60 -9.36 6.98
CA ALA A 229 7.58 -9.84 6.00
C ALA A 229 8.88 -9.02 6.02
N TYR A 230 8.80 -7.71 6.27
CA TYR A 230 9.99 -6.87 6.38
C TYR A 230 10.77 -7.10 7.67
N SER A 231 10.13 -7.54 8.76
CA SER A 231 10.84 -7.95 9.98
C SER A 231 11.68 -9.20 9.73
N LEU A 232 11.24 -10.10 8.85
CA LEU A 232 12.03 -11.27 8.43
C LEU A 232 13.11 -10.92 7.40
N ALA A 233 12.83 -10.00 6.48
CA ALA A 233 13.78 -9.60 5.44
C ALA A 233 14.94 -8.75 6.00
N GLY A 234 14.64 -7.87 6.95
CA GLY A 234 15.60 -6.97 7.55
C GLY A 234 14.97 -6.13 8.66
N ALA A 235 14.16 -5.13 8.29
CA ALA A 235 13.51 -4.25 9.26
C ALA A 235 12.23 -3.59 8.71
N GLN A 236 11.30 -3.22 9.59
CA GLN A 236 10.11 -2.49 9.16
C GLN A 236 10.36 -1.01 8.89
N ALA A 237 11.30 -0.40 9.60
CA ALA A 237 11.80 0.92 9.25
C ALA A 237 13.30 1.04 9.58
N VAL A 238 14.01 1.82 8.76
CA VAL A 238 15.39 2.23 9.02
C VAL A 238 15.48 3.72 8.88
N ILE A 239 16.13 4.36 9.85
CA ILE A 239 16.31 5.80 9.94
C ILE A 239 17.77 6.08 9.75
N VAL A 240 18.12 6.90 8.76
CA VAL A 240 19.51 7.21 8.43
C VAL A 240 19.68 8.71 8.38
N ARG A 241 20.77 9.22 8.97
CA ARG A 241 21.23 10.58 8.68
C ARG A 241 22.45 10.51 7.79
N LEU A 242 22.36 11.11 6.60
CA LEU A 242 23.43 11.06 5.62
C LEU A 242 24.67 11.82 6.11
N SER A 243 25.85 11.24 5.89
CA SER A 243 27.10 11.99 5.92
C SER A 243 27.27 12.78 4.62
N GLY A 244 28.05 13.87 4.64
CA GLY A 244 28.13 14.81 3.50
C GLY A 244 28.65 14.22 2.17
N ASP A 245 29.23 13.04 2.19
CA ASP A 245 29.72 12.28 1.04
C ASP A 245 28.73 11.24 0.51
N MET A 246 27.65 10.95 1.24
CA MET A 246 26.68 9.91 0.91
C MET A 246 25.48 10.45 0.13
N ARG A 247 25.18 9.80 -0.99
CA ARG A 247 24.03 10.09 -1.84
C ARG A 247 22.78 9.34 -1.41
N LEU A 248 21.63 9.99 -1.49
CA LEU A 248 20.33 9.43 -1.13
C LEU A 248 19.99 8.19 -1.96
N THR A 249 20.18 8.25 -3.28
CA THR A 249 19.97 7.14 -4.22
C THR A 249 20.77 5.89 -3.87
N ARG A 250 22.00 6.05 -3.36
CA ARG A 250 22.84 4.93 -2.92
C ARG A 250 22.28 4.26 -1.66
N VAL A 251 21.81 5.06 -0.69
CA VAL A 251 21.19 4.54 0.54
C VAL A 251 19.92 3.78 0.20
N VAL A 252 19.04 4.40 -0.59
CA VAL A 252 17.79 3.79 -1.02
C VAL A 252 18.04 2.51 -1.82
N GLY A 253 18.95 2.53 -2.80
CA GLY A 253 19.25 1.36 -3.62
C GLY A 253 19.78 0.15 -2.83
N LYS A 254 20.42 0.37 -1.67
CA LYS A 254 20.89 -0.72 -0.80
C LYS A 254 19.85 -1.25 0.18
N LEU A 255 18.87 -0.43 0.56
CA LEU A 255 17.93 -0.73 1.65
C LEU A 255 16.52 -1.03 1.16
N ALA A 256 16.13 -0.58 -0.03
CA ALA A 256 14.73 -0.63 -0.50
C ALA A 256 14.14 -2.05 -0.49
N ASP A 257 14.91 -3.08 -0.81
CA ASP A 257 14.39 -4.45 -0.86
C ASP A 257 14.36 -5.14 0.52
N LEU A 258 15.10 -4.60 1.50
CA LEU A 258 15.26 -5.21 2.83
C LEU A 258 14.41 -4.52 3.90
N VAL A 259 13.98 -3.29 3.65
CA VAL A 259 13.37 -2.43 4.66
C VAL A 259 11.99 -1.98 4.25
N GLY A 260 11.01 -2.04 5.16
CA GLY A 260 9.62 -1.61 4.89
C GLY A 260 9.49 -0.13 4.56
N GLU A 261 10.14 0.73 5.33
CA GLU A 261 10.21 2.19 5.17
C GLU A 261 11.62 2.72 5.46
N ILE A 262 12.12 3.60 4.60
CA ILE A 262 13.41 4.27 4.80
C ILE A 262 13.11 5.72 5.19
N VAL A 263 13.59 6.13 6.36
CA VAL A 263 13.50 7.52 6.83
C VAL A 263 14.87 8.15 6.70
N VAL A 264 15.00 9.20 5.90
CA VAL A 264 16.28 9.87 5.69
C VAL A 264 16.22 11.28 6.23
N VAL A 265 17.11 11.58 7.17
CA VAL A 265 17.31 12.92 7.70
C VAL A 265 18.32 13.65 6.83
N LEU A 266 17.87 14.72 6.19
CA LEU A 266 18.70 15.59 5.37
C LEU A 266 18.98 16.89 6.11
N ASN A 267 20.13 17.49 5.84
CA ASN A 267 20.44 18.86 6.31
C ASN A 267 19.75 19.93 5.44
N GLY A 268 19.10 19.53 4.35
CA GLY A 268 18.44 20.42 3.38
C GLY A 268 17.70 19.64 2.30
N VAL A 269 17.31 20.35 1.26
CA VAL A 269 16.48 19.86 0.15
C VAL A 269 17.40 19.26 -0.93
N ASP A 270 17.27 17.97 -1.23
CA ASP A 270 18.06 17.19 -2.20
C ASP A 270 17.27 16.83 -3.48
N GLU A 271 17.77 17.23 -4.66
CA GLU A 271 17.13 16.98 -5.96
C GLU A 271 16.92 15.49 -6.26
N GLU A 272 17.71 14.59 -5.68
CA GLU A 272 17.55 13.14 -5.82
C GLU A 272 16.18 12.64 -5.34
N VAL A 273 15.50 13.39 -4.46
CA VAL A 273 14.17 13.04 -3.95
C VAL A 273 13.12 13.01 -5.06
N LEU A 274 13.17 13.96 -6.00
CA LEU A 274 12.20 14.01 -7.11
C LEU A 274 12.36 12.81 -8.05
N VAL A 275 13.60 12.37 -8.27
CA VAL A 275 13.89 11.18 -9.08
C VAL A 275 13.35 9.93 -8.38
N LEU A 276 13.51 9.85 -7.06
CA LEU A 276 13.06 8.71 -6.27
C LEU A 276 11.54 8.67 -6.08
N ASP A 277 10.86 9.82 -6.12
CA ASP A 277 9.40 9.91 -6.01
C ASP A 277 8.71 9.03 -7.05
N ASP A 278 9.15 9.07 -8.30
CA ASP A 278 8.57 8.27 -9.38
C ASP A 278 8.99 6.79 -9.35
N LEU A 279 10.15 6.47 -8.76
CA LEU A 279 10.75 5.13 -8.77
C LEU A 279 10.29 4.25 -7.62
N LEU A 280 9.98 4.84 -6.46
CA LEU A 280 9.63 4.08 -5.27
C LEU A 280 8.12 3.87 -5.12
N PRO A 281 7.71 2.78 -4.44
CA PRO A 281 6.35 2.65 -3.94
C PRO A 281 6.00 3.79 -2.96
N PRO A 282 4.74 4.27 -2.94
CA PRO A 282 4.27 5.24 -1.96
C PRO A 282 4.56 4.82 -0.51
N GLY A 283 5.05 5.76 0.30
CA GLY A 283 5.38 5.52 1.71
C GLY A 283 6.64 4.66 1.94
N LYS A 284 7.40 4.32 0.89
CA LYS A 284 8.67 3.59 1.01
C LYS A 284 9.80 4.48 1.52
N LEU A 285 9.80 5.74 1.14
CA LEU A 285 10.79 6.74 1.55
C LEU A 285 10.06 7.88 2.26
N THR A 286 10.57 8.24 3.43
CA THR A 286 10.22 9.45 4.15
C THR A 286 11.47 10.31 4.27
N VAL A 287 11.38 11.58 3.90
CA VAL A 287 12.47 12.54 4.02
C VAL A 287 12.15 13.52 5.14
N VAL A 288 13.07 13.66 6.09
CA VAL A 288 13.00 14.63 7.17
C VAL A 288 13.91 15.80 6.81
N VAL A 289 13.32 16.99 6.69
CA VAL A 289 14.04 18.23 6.38
C VAL A 289 13.86 19.25 7.50
N PRO A 290 14.90 20.05 7.80
CA PRO A 290 14.77 21.15 8.76
C PRO A 290 13.82 22.22 8.22
N LEU A 291 13.06 22.85 9.11
CA LEU A 291 12.10 23.91 8.80
C LEU A 291 12.74 25.05 7.99
N GLU A 292 14.01 25.36 8.29
CA GLU A 292 14.80 26.45 7.73
C GLU A 292 15.28 26.17 6.29
N ALA A 293 15.10 24.95 5.77
CA ALA A 293 15.46 24.61 4.40
C ALA A 293 14.50 25.32 3.41
N SER A 294 14.97 26.44 2.85
CA SER A 294 14.20 27.45 2.09
C SER A 294 13.64 27.03 0.72
N ARG A 295 13.45 25.73 0.45
CA ARG A 295 12.91 25.23 -0.82
C ARG A 295 11.84 24.16 -0.61
N THR A 296 10.59 24.50 -0.91
CA THR A 296 9.51 23.51 -0.99
C THR A 296 9.62 22.71 -2.29
N TRP A 297 9.49 21.39 -2.21
CA TRP A 297 9.10 20.57 -3.36
C TRP A 297 7.75 19.92 -3.13
N GLU A 298 7.14 19.48 -4.22
CA GLU A 298 5.89 18.72 -4.21
C GLU A 298 6.26 17.27 -4.59
N ALA A 299 6.06 16.34 -3.66
CA ALA A 299 6.35 14.92 -3.85
C ALA A 299 5.08 14.12 -3.56
N ARG A 300 4.68 13.22 -4.46
CA ARG A 300 3.37 12.55 -4.33
C ARG A 300 3.44 11.23 -3.59
N ARG A 301 4.62 10.59 -3.58
CA ARG A 301 4.82 9.21 -3.11
C ARG A 301 5.78 9.16 -1.94
N VAL A 302 6.77 10.06 -1.92
CA VAL A 302 7.69 10.25 -0.80
C VAL A 302 7.00 11.02 0.32
N GLY A 303 7.10 10.51 1.54
CA GLY A 303 6.66 11.21 2.74
C GLY A 303 7.59 12.38 3.05
N LEU A 304 7.03 13.54 3.38
CA LEU A 304 7.78 14.73 3.77
C LEU A 304 7.50 15.07 5.23
N VAL A 305 8.56 15.09 6.04
CA VAL A 305 8.50 15.55 7.43
C VAL A 305 9.26 16.86 7.52
N VAL A 306 8.55 17.95 7.72
CA VAL A 306 9.16 19.25 8.04
C VAL A 306 9.35 19.31 9.54
N HIS A 307 10.60 19.38 9.97
CA HIS A 307 10.97 19.26 11.36
C HIS A 307 11.58 20.55 11.89
N SER A 308 11.10 21.02 13.05
CA SER A 308 11.69 22.15 13.75
C SER A 308 12.26 21.76 15.11
N TRP A 309 13.49 22.19 15.37
CA TRP A 309 14.13 22.05 16.68
C TRP A 309 13.69 23.13 17.68
N ASN A 310 13.32 24.31 17.18
CA ASN A 310 13.12 25.52 17.99
C ASN A 310 11.63 25.92 18.14
N GLY A 311 10.70 25.23 17.48
CA GLY A 311 9.27 25.54 17.47
C GLY A 311 8.74 25.97 16.10
N TRP A 312 7.42 26.16 15.97
CA TRP A 312 6.80 26.53 14.70
C TRP A 312 6.69 28.06 14.59
N GLY A 313 7.65 28.67 13.90
CA GLY A 313 7.67 30.11 13.66
C GLY A 313 7.03 30.53 12.34
N ALA A 314 7.13 31.82 12.02
CA ALA A 314 6.71 32.40 10.73
C ALA A 314 7.36 31.72 9.52
N GLU A 315 8.51 31.09 9.70
CA GLU A 315 9.23 30.30 8.69
C GLU A 315 8.40 29.11 8.18
N THR A 316 7.49 28.56 8.99
CA THR A 316 6.58 27.47 8.59
C THR A 316 5.67 27.88 7.43
N ALA A 317 5.40 29.18 7.29
CA ALA A 317 4.65 29.69 6.17
C ALA A 317 5.32 29.46 4.81
N THR A 318 6.65 29.32 4.77
CA THR A 318 7.36 29.01 3.53
C THR A 318 6.91 27.65 2.97
N TRP A 319 6.43 26.75 3.82
CA TRP A 319 5.93 25.41 3.47
C TRP A 319 4.44 25.37 3.07
N ILE A 320 3.74 26.51 3.05
CA ILE A 320 2.30 26.56 2.74
C ILE A 320 1.98 25.97 1.37
N ARG A 321 2.89 26.10 0.40
CA ARG A 321 2.74 25.50 -0.92
C ARG A 321 2.75 23.97 -0.86
N ALA A 322 3.68 23.37 -0.10
CA ALA A 322 3.75 21.93 0.08
C ALA A 322 2.52 21.41 0.86
N ILE A 323 2.07 22.15 1.90
CA ILE A 323 0.85 21.85 2.65
C ILE A 323 -0.38 21.85 1.72
N ASN A 324 -0.45 22.81 0.81
CA ASN A 324 -1.52 22.95 -0.19
C ASN A 324 -1.34 22.07 -1.44
N SER A 325 -0.49 21.05 -1.38
CA SER A 325 -0.22 20.12 -2.48
C SER A 325 -0.59 18.69 -2.07
N PRO A 326 -0.77 17.76 -3.03
CA PRO A 326 -1.03 16.34 -2.73
C PRO A 326 0.25 15.63 -2.27
N THR A 327 0.94 16.20 -1.29
CA THR A 327 2.17 15.69 -0.68
C THR A 327 1.82 15.08 0.68
N PRO A 328 2.21 13.82 0.96
CA PRO A 328 2.10 13.26 2.31
C PRO A 328 3.03 14.02 3.26
N LEU A 329 2.51 15.09 3.87
CA LEU A 329 3.27 16.01 4.69
C LEU A 329 2.91 15.86 6.18
N LEU A 330 3.93 15.95 7.03
CA LEU A 330 3.83 16.00 8.48
C LEU A 330 4.71 17.15 9.00
N LEU A 331 4.14 18.04 9.82
CA LEU A 331 4.94 19.00 10.57
C LEU A 331 5.24 18.43 11.94
N SER A 332 6.48 18.57 12.38
CA SER A 332 6.91 18.05 13.67
C SER A 332 7.85 19.01 14.39
N ARG A 333 7.87 18.91 15.72
CA ARG A 333 8.84 19.55 16.61
C ARG A 333 9.14 18.64 17.79
N SER A 334 10.39 18.27 18.00
CA SER A 334 10.88 17.60 19.22
C SER A 334 12.34 17.21 19.06
N ASP A 335 12.92 16.60 20.08
CA ASP A 335 14.18 15.86 20.03
C ASP A 335 14.06 14.48 19.33
N ARG A 336 12.83 14.05 19.03
CA ARG A 336 12.52 12.87 18.21
C ARG A 336 11.95 13.27 16.86
N ILE A 337 12.15 12.42 15.86
CA ILE A 337 11.61 12.59 14.52
C ILE A 337 10.53 11.53 14.24
N PRO A 338 9.37 11.92 13.72
CA PRO A 338 8.41 10.98 13.19
C PRO A 338 8.72 10.62 11.74
N SER A 339 8.15 9.51 11.28
CA SER A 339 7.97 9.23 9.86
C SER A 339 6.51 9.49 9.42
N ILE A 340 6.21 9.36 8.12
CA ILE A 340 4.82 9.56 7.64
C ILE A 340 3.86 8.47 8.14
N SER A 341 4.41 7.31 8.48
CA SER A 341 3.73 6.19 9.10
C SER A 341 3.68 6.31 10.64
N LEU A 342 4.09 7.47 11.19
CA LEU A 342 4.08 7.81 12.61
C LEU A 342 4.99 6.94 13.48
N ALA A 343 6.00 6.29 12.89
CA ALA A 343 7.05 5.67 13.69
C ALA A 343 7.79 6.78 14.48
N GLU A 344 7.99 6.57 15.77
CA GLU A 344 8.64 7.53 16.65
C GLU A 344 10.09 7.13 16.86
N LEU A 345 11.00 7.96 16.39
CA LEU A 345 12.38 7.55 16.16
C LEU A 345 13.35 8.61 16.72
N PRO A 346 14.47 8.20 17.34
CA PRO A 346 15.52 9.13 17.73
C PRO A 346 16.20 9.75 16.50
N LEU A 347 16.74 10.96 16.67
CA LEU A 347 17.51 11.63 15.63
C LEU A 347 18.91 10.98 15.51
N PRO A 348 19.30 10.42 14.35
CA PRO A 348 20.65 9.90 14.16
C PRO A 348 21.66 11.05 14.03
N GLU A 349 22.90 10.83 14.48
CA GLU A 349 24.01 11.68 14.07
C GLU A 349 24.44 11.35 12.62
N PRO A 350 25.16 12.24 11.93
CA PRO A 350 25.63 11.98 10.57
C PRO A 350 26.44 10.67 10.46
N GLY A 351 25.99 9.77 9.57
CA GLY A 351 26.61 8.46 9.37
C GLY A 351 26.13 7.38 10.34
N GLU A 352 25.01 7.61 11.04
CA GLU A 352 24.38 6.66 11.95
C GLU A 352 22.99 6.27 11.48
N ALA A 353 22.55 5.10 11.94
CA ALA A 353 21.19 4.63 11.70
C ALA A 353 20.52 4.06 12.94
N TYR A 354 19.19 4.07 12.92
CA TYR A 354 18.36 3.30 13.83
C TYR A 354 17.52 2.31 13.04
N VAL A 355 17.27 1.15 13.62
CA VAL A 355 16.52 0.06 12.99
C VAL A 355 15.30 -0.22 13.86
N LEU A 356 14.10 -0.02 13.32
CA LEU A 356 12.85 -0.39 13.98
C LEU A 356 12.41 -1.76 13.46
N PRO A 357 12.55 -2.83 14.25
CA PRO A 357 12.35 -4.20 13.77
C PRO A 357 10.87 -4.55 13.58
N LEU A 358 9.98 -4.01 14.42
CA LEU A 358 8.58 -4.43 14.48
C LEU A 358 7.69 -3.29 14.95
N ARG A 359 6.57 -3.11 14.25
CA ARG A 359 5.46 -2.24 14.62
C ARG A 359 4.18 -3.05 14.63
N LEU A 360 3.41 -2.82 15.68
CA LEU A 360 2.12 -3.47 15.86
C LEU A 360 1.13 -2.52 16.53
N SER A 361 -0.14 -2.86 16.46
CA SER A 361 -1.22 -2.10 17.08
C SER A 361 -2.20 -3.02 17.79
N VAL A 362 -2.64 -2.62 18.97
CA VAL A 362 -3.81 -3.18 19.65
C VAL A 362 -4.92 -2.14 19.57
N PRO A 363 -6.01 -2.40 18.82
CA PRO A 363 -7.22 -1.58 18.92
C PRO A 363 -7.80 -1.71 20.32
N LEU A 364 -7.84 -0.62 21.08
CA LEU A 364 -8.33 -0.65 22.47
C LEU A 364 -9.81 -1.05 22.55
N THR A 365 -10.59 -0.83 21.47
CA THR A 365 -11.98 -1.30 21.37
C THR A 365 -12.07 -2.81 21.28
N ALA A 366 -11.18 -3.45 20.52
CA ALA A 366 -11.09 -4.91 20.42
C ALA A 366 -10.57 -5.53 21.72
N LEU A 367 -9.58 -4.90 22.36
CA LEU A 367 -9.10 -5.31 23.69
C LEU A 367 -10.23 -5.26 24.73
N HIS A 368 -10.99 -4.16 24.77
CA HIS A 368 -12.12 -4.02 25.68
C HIS A 368 -13.18 -5.11 25.47
N ALA A 369 -13.56 -5.39 24.22
CA ALA A 369 -14.49 -6.48 23.91
C ALA A 369 -13.96 -7.87 24.34
N GLU A 370 -12.66 -8.11 24.20
CA GLU A 370 -12.03 -9.37 24.65
C GLU A 370 -12.04 -9.51 26.17
N VAL A 371 -11.76 -8.41 26.89
CA VAL A 371 -11.80 -8.34 28.36
C VAL A 371 -13.21 -8.60 28.87
N GLU A 372 -14.23 -7.95 28.30
CA GLU A 372 -15.63 -8.18 28.69
C GLU A 372 -16.06 -9.63 28.45
N ARG A 373 -15.66 -10.20 27.31
CA ARG A 373 -16.07 -11.55 26.92
C ARG A 373 -15.39 -12.65 27.73
N LYS A 374 -14.14 -12.47 28.14
CA LYS A 374 -13.34 -13.52 28.80
C LYS A 374 -13.03 -13.25 30.28
N GLY A 375 -13.29 -12.04 30.77
CA GLY A 375 -12.91 -11.65 32.13
C GLY A 375 -11.39 -11.66 32.37
N VAL A 376 -10.60 -11.39 31.32
CA VAL A 376 -9.13 -11.33 31.42
C VAL A 376 -8.67 -9.93 31.83
N ASP A 377 -7.53 -9.83 32.50
CA ASP A 377 -6.94 -8.53 32.81
C ASP A 377 -6.33 -7.88 31.56
N ALA A 378 -6.73 -6.63 31.29
CA ALA A 378 -6.32 -5.90 30.09
C ALA A 378 -4.81 -5.60 30.08
N LEU A 379 -4.25 -5.23 31.24
CA LEU A 379 -2.85 -4.86 31.35
C LEU A 379 -1.97 -6.10 31.22
N GLN A 380 -2.34 -7.20 31.87
CA GLN A 380 -1.65 -8.49 31.75
C GLN A 380 -1.62 -8.96 30.29
N LEU A 381 -2.72 -8.81 29.54
CA LEU A 381 -2.75 -9.18 28.13
C LEU A 381 -1.84 -8.28 27.27
N LEU A 382 -1.81 -6.97 27.55
CA LEU A 382 -0.89 -6.04 26.89
C LEU A 382 0.58 -6.35 27.21
N GLU A 383 0.89 -6.71 28.45
CA GLU A 383 2.23 -7.13 28.86
C GLU A 383 2.68 -8.39 28.12
N LEU A 384 1.81 -9.39 28.00
CA LEU A 384 2.09 -10.59 27.21
C LEU A 384 2.38 -10.25 25.74
N ILE A 385 1.55 -9.40 25.13
CA ILE A 385 1.76 -8.94 23.74
C ILE A 385 3.09 -8.19 23.61
N ALA A 386 3.43 -7.32 24.56
CA ALA A 386 4.68 -6.58 24.57
C ALA A 386 5.91 -7.50 24.68
N GLN A 387 5.86 -8.49 25.58
CA GLN A 387 6.92 -9.47 25.75
C GLN A 387 7.09 -10.36 24.50
N GLU A 388 5.99 -10.83 23.90
CA GLU A 388 6.05 -11.58 22.65
C GLU A 388 6.61 -10.75 21.49
N SER A 389 6.31 -9.45 21.46
CA SER A 389 6.85 -8.53 20.46
C SER A 389 8.36 -8.34 20.59
N ALA A 390 8.87 -8.21 21.82
CA ALA A 390 10.30 -8.13 22.08
C ALA A 390 11.02 -9.43 21.68
N ARG A 391 10.49 -10.59 22.10
CA ARG A 391 11.04 -11.91 21.72
C ARG A 391 11.08 -12.13 20.22
N ALA A 392 10.04 -11.70 19.50
CA ALA A 392 9.99 -11.77 18.04
C ALA A 392 11.12 -10.96 17.36
N CYS A 393 11.69 -9.97 18.05
CA CYS A 393 12.75 -9.10 17.52
C CYS A 393 14.16 -9.50 17.93
N GLU A 394 14.34 -10.26 19.02
CA GLU A 394 15.66 -10.76 19.45
C GLU A 394 16.35 -11.61 18.37
N SER A 395 15.55 -12.24 17.50
CA SER A 395 15.98 -13.06 16.36
C SER A 395 16.16 -12.27 15.05
N ALA A 396 15.89 -10.96 15.03
CA ALA A 396 15.95 -10.10 13.84
C ALA A 396 17.05 -9.02 14.01
N PRO A 397 18.22 -9.19 13.37
CA PRO A 397 18.38 -8.78 11.97
C PRO A 397 19.16 -9.80 11.11
N THR A 398 18.76 -9.95 9.85
CA THR A 398 19.43 -10.82 8.88
C THR A 398 20.84 -10.31 8.53
N PRO A 399 21.80 -11.21 8.22
CA PRO A 399 23.16 -10.82 7.78
C PRO A 399 23.16 -9.91 6.55
N SER A 400 22.14 -10.00 5.68
CA SER A 400 21.99 -9.14 4.51
C SER A 400 21.78 -7.67 4.90
N LEU A 401 20.89 -7.38 5.85
CA LEU A 401 20.66 -6.01 6.32
C LEU A 401 21.92 -5.44 6.99
N ASP A 402 22.60 -6.22 7.84
CA ASP A 402 23.85 -5.78 8.49
C ASP A 402 24.90 -5.40 7.44
N SER A 403 25.10 -6.23 6.41
CA SER A 403 26.05 -5.93 5.32
C SER A 403 25.68 -4.68 4.52
N SER A 404 24.38 -4.48 4.22
CA SER A 404 23.88 -3.30 3.52
C SER A 404 24.05 -2.03 4.36
N LEU A 405 23.71 -2.08 5.66
CA LEU A 405 23.84 -0.97 6.59
C LEU A 405 25.30 -0.58 6.81
N ARG A 406 26.20 -1.52 7.12
CA ARG A 406 27.64 -1.23 7.29
C ARG A 406 28.27 -0.63 6.04
N GLY A 407 27.71 -0.91 4.87
CA GLY A 407 28.12 -0.32 3.61
C GLY A 407 27.59 1.10 3.34
N VAL A 408 26.85 1.69 4.29
CA VAL A 408 26.22 3.03 4.22
C VAL A 408 26.46 3.86 5.49
N VAL A 409 26.41 3.23 6.67
CA VAL A 409 26.55 3.88 7.98
C VAL A 409 27.67 3.25 8.79
N ARG A 410 28.24 4.03 9.72
CA ARG A 410 29.36 3.60 10.59
C ARG A 410 28.87 2.79 11.78
N ARG A 411 27.73 3.19 12.35
CA ARG A 411 27.07 2.50 13.46
C ARG A 411 25.57 2.50 13.27
N TYR A 412 24.92 1.49 13.83
CA TYR A 412 23.48 1.47 13.95
C TYR A 412 23.04 0.84 15.27
N GLU A 413 21.85 1.19 15.72
CA GLU A 413 21.21 0.64 16.91
C GLU A 413 19.83 0.05 16.54
N VAL A 414 19.49 -1.09 17.13
CA VAL A 414 18.18 -1.71 16.98
C VAL A 414 17.27 -1.21 18.11
N LEU A 415 16.16 -0.58 17.73
CA LEU A 415 15.17 -0.04 18.65
C LEU A 415 14.26 -1.15 19.19
N LYS A 416 13.58 -0.86 20.30
CA LYS A 416 12.49 -1.71 20.80
C LYS A 416 11.35 -1.80 19.76
N PRO A 417 10.57 -2.89 19.77
CA PRO A 417 9.32 -2.93 19.02
C PRO A 417 8.42 -1.77 19.44
N GLN A 418 7.64 -1.24 18.49
CA GLN A 418 6.68 -0.19 18.77
C GLN A 418 5.26 -0.76 18.84
N LEU A 419 4.56 -0.51 19.95
CA LEU A 419 3.18 -0.92 20.17
C LEU A 419 2.25 0.30 20.17
N ALA A 420 1.40 0.39 19.16
CA ALA A 420 0.35 1.39 19.10
C ALA A 420 -0.91 0.93 19.84
N LEU A 421 -1.44 1.77 20.72
CA LEU A 421 -2.74 1.55 21.35
C LEU A 421 -3.76 2.48 20.69
N THR A 422 -4.45 1.97 19.67
CA THR A 422 -5.30 2.80 18.80
C THR A 422 -6.75 2.84 19.26
N GLY A 423 -7.47 3.91 18.91
CA GLY A 423 -8.90 4.02 19.23
C GLY A 423 -9.21 4.31 20.70
N PHE A 424 -8.31 5.00 21.41
CA PHE A 424 -8.46 5.32 22.83
C PHE A 424 -9.81 5.95 23.18
N GLU A 425 -10.19 7.05 22.52
CA GLU A 425 -11.46 7.71 22.82
C GLU A 425 -12.68 6.81 22.57
N ALA A 426 -12.67 6.02 21.49
CA ALA A 426 -13.73 5.08 21.18
C ALA A 426 -13.87 4.02 22.28
N ALA A 427 -12.75 3.46 22.74
CA ALA A 427 -12.74 2.49 23.84
C ALA A 427 -13.21 3.11 25.16
N MET A 428 -12.81 4.34 25.47
CA MET A 428 -13.28 5.04 26.68
C MET A 428 -14.80 5.28 26.64
N ARG A 429 -15.37 5.57 25.46
CA ARG A 429 -16.82 5.71 25.28
C ARG A 429 -17.56 4.39 25.41
N MET A 430 -16.98 3.28 24.94
CA MET A 430 -17.58 1.95 25.16
C MET A 430 -17.64 1.63 26.66
N HIS A 431 -16.55 1.89 27.39
CA HIS A 431 -16.45 1.58 28.81
C HIS A 431 -17.24 2.53 29.73
N HIS A 432 -17.28 3.83 29.42
CA HIS A 432 -17.89 4.84 30.29
C HIS A 432 -19.17 5.49 29.74
N GLY A 433 -19.58 5.17 28.50
CA GLY A 433 -20.67 5.83 27.82
C GLY A 433 -20.31 7.25 27.38
N MET A 434 -21.22 8.21 27.62
CA MET A 434 -21.00 9.61 27.28
C MET A 434 -19.94 10.26 28.19
N LEU A 435 -18.93 10.87 27.57
CA LEU A 435 -17.83 11.54 28.26
C LEU A 435 -17.77 13.02 27.89
N THR A 436 -17.66 13.88 28.90
CA THR A 436 -17.29 15.29 28.71
C THR A 436 -15.82 15.41 28.31
N LEU A 437 -15.44 16.51 27.64
CA LEU A 437 -14.04 16.75 27.28
C LEU A 437 -13.12 16.72 28.50
N THR A 438 -13.50 17.39 29.59
CA THR A 438 -12.71 17.44 30.83
C THR A 438 -12.43 16.04 31.37
N ARG A 439 -13.44 15.16 31.39
CA ARG A 439 -13.28 13.79 31.86
C ARG A 439 -12.41 12.97 30.91
N LEU A 440 -12.58 13.13 29.60
CA LEU A 440 -11.77 12.43 28.60
C LEU A 440 -10.28 12.83 28.69
N VAL A 441 -9.99 14.11 28.87
CA VAL A 441 -8.62 14.63 29.08
C VAL A 441 -8.01 14.08 30.37
N GLU A 442 -8.80 14.00 31.46
CA GLU A 442 -8.34 13.40 32.71
C GLU A 442 -7.97 11.91 32.53
N LEU A 443 -8.84 11.14 31.86
CA LEU A 443 -8.59 9.73 31.56
C LEU A 443 -7.35 9.56 30.67
N ALA A 444 -7.20 10.40 29.63
CA ALA A 444 -6.03 10.40 28.75
C ALA A 444 -4.75 10.64 29.56
N LYS A 445 -4.72 11.66 30.42
CA LYS A 445 -3.55 11.94 31.29
C LYS A 445 -3.17 10.74 32.15
N ARG A 446 -4.13 10.08 32.78
CA ARG A 446 -3.86 8.93 33.65
C ARG A 446 -3.37 7.73 32.86
N PHE A 447 -4.07 7.39 31.78
CA PHE A 447 -3.77 6.23 30.95
C PHE A 447 -2.37 6.34 30.31
N TRP A 448 -2.12 7.44 29.59
CA TRP A 448 -0.88 7.58 28.81
C TRP A 448 0.36 7.87 29.65
N ARG A 449 0.22 8.33 30.89
CA ARG A 449 1.35 8.44 31.82
C ARG A 449 1.74 7.10 32.45
N HIS A 450 0.79 6.20 32.63
CA HIS A 450 1.02 4.94 33.33
C HIS A 450 1.41 3.79 32.39
N ILE A 451 0.73 3.66 31.26
CA ILE A 451 0.91 2.51 30.36
C ILE A 451 2.36 2.33 29.86
N PRO A 452 3.09 3.38 29.43
CA PRO A 452 4.47 3.20 28.97
C PRO A 452 5.40 2.60 30.03
N SER A 453 5.20 2.91 31.31
CA SER A 453 6.00 2.33 32.40
C SER A 453 5.65 0.86 32.69
N SER A 454 4.43 0.42 32.35
CA SER A 454 4.02 -0.97 32.55
C SER A 454 4.43 -1.87 31.39
N LEU A 455 4.70 -1.31 30.20
CA LEU A 455 5.01 -2.05 28.99
C LEU A 455 6.48 -1.86 28.57
N GLU A 456 7.43 -2.11 29.49
CA GLU A 456 8.86 -1.81 29.29
C GLU A 456 9.51 -2.49 28.06
N ALA A 457 8.94 -3.61 27.60
CA ALA A 457 9.44 -4.38 26.46
C ALA A 457 9.24 -3.68 25.10
N VAL A 458 8.40 -2.65 25.03
CA VAL A 458 8.02 -1.95 23.79
C VAL A 458 7.99 -0.44 23.98
N ASP A 459 8.14 0.30 22.89
CA ASP A 459 7.85 1.73 22.86
C ASP A 459 6.37 1.94 22.52
N VAL A 460 5.63 2.60 23.43
CA VAL A 460 4.19 2.81 23.28
C VAL A 460 3.89 4.08 22.48
N VAL A 461 2.98 3.96 21.51
CA VAL A 461 2.39 5.07 20.77
C VAL A 461 0.85 4.98 20.77
N ALA A 462 0.16 6.03 20.36
CA ALA A 462 -1.30 6.10 20.31
C ALA A 462 -1.88 6.03 18.88
N ALA A 463 -1.03 5.99 17.86
CA ALA A 463 -1.44 6.02 16.45
C ALA A 463 -0.64 5.03 15.60
N LEU A 464 -1.31 4.42 14.64
CA LEU A 464 -0.71 3.60 13.59
C LEU A 464 -1.58 3.67 12.33
N PRO A 465 -1.22 4.44 11.29
CA PRO A 465 -2.12 4.81 10.21
C PRO A 465 -2.36 3.68 9.20
N GLU A 466 -3.02 2.60 9.62
CA GLU A 466 -3.23 1.37 8.85
C GLU A 466 -4.72 1.04 8.64
N GLU A 467 -5.10 0.76 7.39
CA GLU A 467 -6.51 0.48 7.01
C GLU A 467 -7.04 -0.81 7.63
N GLY A 468 -6.18 -1.81 7.84
CA GLY A 468 -6.56 -3.10 8.42
C GLY A 468 -7.18 -2.98 9.81
N LEU A 469 -6.87 -1.91 10.54
CA LEU A 469 -7.36 -1.68 11.90
C LEU A 469 -8.87 -1.41 11.97
N TYR A 470 -9.46 -0.81 10.93
CA TYR A 470 -10.91 -0.55 10.91
C TYR A 470 -11.73 -1.83 10.99
N ARG A 471 -11.26 -2.89 10.30
CA ARG A 471 -11.94 -4.20 10.30
C ARG A 471 -11.88 -4.92 11.64
N MET A 472 -10.82 -4.66 12.42
CA MET A 472 -10.61 -5.25 13.74
C MET A 472 -11.39 -4.49 14.82
N ALA A 473 -11.37 -3.16 14.77
CA ALA A 473 -11.92 -2.32 15.82
C ALA A 473 -13.46 -2.25 15.84
N ARG A 474 -14.09 -2.20 14.65
CA ARG A 474 -15.55 -2.13 14.41
C ARG A 474 -16.34 -1.30 15.44
N ALA A 475 -15.86 -0.10 15.74
CA ALA A 475 -16.46 0.79 16.72
C ALA A 475 -16.68 2.19 16.16
N GLU A 476 -17.78 2.83 16.54
CA GLU A 476 -18.08 4.19 16.13
C GLU A 476 -17.03 5.17 16.66
N GLY A 477 -16.59 6.08 15.79
CA GLY A 477 -15.58 7.09 16.14
C GLY A 477 -14.15 6.53 16.26
N PHE A 478 -13.94 5.24 16.01
CA PHE A 478 -12.61 4.66 15.89
C PHE A 478 -11.87 5.26 14.70
N ASN A 479 -10.65 5.72 14.92
CA ASN A 479 -9.70 6.01 13.86
C ASN A 479 -8.29 5.67 14.36
N PRO A 480 -7.38 5.27 13.48
CA PRO A 480 -6.04 4.87 13.90
C PRO A 480 -4.99 5.98 13.72
N LEU A 481 -5.40 7.18 13.30
CA LEU A 481 -4.52 8.34 13.10
C LEU A 481 -4.28 9.12 14.40
N SER A 482 -5.29 9.24 15.25
CA SER A 482 -5.22 10.01 16.50
C SER A 482 -5.77 9.18 17.65
N CYS A 483 -5.39 9.54 18.88
CA CYS A 483 -6.04 9.04 20.09
C CYS A 483 -7.52 9.47 20.20
N SER A 484 -7.91 10.50 19.45
CA SER A 484 -9.19 11.19 19.52
C SER A 484 -10.06 10.86 18.31
N SER A 485 -11.37 10.79 18.49
CA SER A 485 -12.33 10.62 17.40
C SER A 485 -12.38 11.87 16.53
N LEU A 486 -12.20 11.70 15.21
CA LEU A 486 -12.17 12.80 14.23
C LEU A 486 -13.57 13.23 13.74
N SER A 487 -14.60 12.44 14.08
CA SER A 487 -16.01 12.75 13.80
C SER A 487 -16.73 13.44 14.96
N ALA A 488 -16.09 13.50 16.13
CA ALA A 488 -16.64 14.18 17.29
C ALA A 488 -16.60 15.71 17.12
N LYS A 489 -17.74 16.36 17.34
CA LYS A 489 -17.87 17.83 17.31
C LYS A 489 -17.05 18.47 18.41
N ARG A 490 -15.91 19.05 18.04
CA ARG A 490 -14.95 19.74 18.91
C ARG A 490 -14.29 20.91 18.20
N SER A 491 -14.12 22.03 18.88
CA SER A 491 -13.31 23.14 18.36
C SER A 491 -11.84 22.74 18.18
N LEU A 492 -11.07 23.54 17.43
CA LEU A 492 -9.63 23.29 17.25
C LEU A 492 -8.89 23.27 18.59
N GLU A 493 -9.25 24.16 19.51
CA GLU A 493 -8.67 24.24 20.85
C GLU A 493 -8.98 22.99 21.67
N GLU A 494 -10.21 22.47 21.61
CA GLU A 494 -10.59 21.24 22.31
C GLU A 494 -9.85 20.02 21.77
N GLN A 495 -9.70 19.93 20.44
CA GLN A 495 -8.91 18.87 19.81
C GLN A 495 -7.43 18.98 20.23
N ALA A 496 -6.85 20.18 20.19
CA ALA A 496 -5.47 20.42 20.56
C ALA A 496 -5.18 20.10 22.04
N VAL A 497 -6.12 20.38 22.95
CA VAL A 497 -5.98 20.02 24.37
C VAL A 497 -5.88 18.50 24.56
N LEU A 498 -6.75 17.75 23.89
CA LEU A 498 -6.77 16.29 24.01
C LEU A 498 -5.54 15.66 23.35
N GLU A 499 -5.24 16.06 22.12
CA GLU A 499 -4.12 15.55 21.35
C GLU A 499 -2.77 15.94 21.98
N GLY A 500 -2.65 17.19 22.43
CA GLY A 500 -1.47 17.70 23.13
C GLY A 500 -1.22 16.98 24.45
N THR A 501 -2.27 16.61 25.18
CA THR A 501 -2.17 15.78 26.40
C THR A 501 -1.51 14.42 26.11
N VAL A 502 -1.92 13.76 25.01
CA VAL A 502 -1.38 12.45 24.65
C VAL A 502 0.03 12.58 24.08
N GLN A 503 0.26 13.53 23.18
CA GLN A 503 1.58 13.78 22.62
C GLN A 503 2.60 14.24 23.67
N GLU A 504 2.18 14.95 24.72
CA GLU A 504 3.07 15.27 25.84
C GLU A 504 3.50 14.00 26.58
N ALA A 505 2.54 13.13 26.94
CA ALA A 505 2.82 11.89 27.67
C ALA A 505 3.69 10.91 26.86
N LEU A 506 3.49 10.86 25.54
CA LEU A 506 4.19 9.94 24.64
C LEU A 506 5.33 10.59 23.85
N ARG A 507 5.79 11.80 24.22
CA ARG A 507 6.85 12.57 23.51
C ARG A 507 6.60 12.71 22.00
N GLY A 508 5.33 12.78 21.63
CA GLY A 508 4.83 12.95 20.28
C GLY A 508 4.20 11.71 19.69
N GLY A 509 4.08 10.57 20.39
CA GLY A 509 3.55 9.28 19.88
C GLY A 509 2.11 9.26 19.34
N SER A 510 1.56 10.38 18.87
CA SER A 510 0.28 10.54 18.18
C SER A 510 0.43 11.67 17.14
N VAL A 511 -0.61 11.95 16.35
CA VAL A 511 -0.62 13.11 15.47
C VAL A 511 -1.96 13.83 15.56
N TRP A 512 -1.94 15.17 15.41
CA TRP A 512 -3.15 15.96 15.20
C TRP A 512 -3.48 16.05 13.70
N PRO A 513 -4.44 15.29 13.18
CA PRO A 513 -4.86 15.43 11.78
C PRO A 513 -5.93 16.51 11.65
N ILE A 514 -5.76 17.39 10.66
CA ILE A 514 -6.74 18.42 10.32
C ILE A 514 -7.22 18.18 8.89
N LEU A 515 -8.50 17.85 8.74
CA LEU A 515 -9.17 17.78 7.44
C LEU A 515 -9.49 19.19 6.97
N THR A 516 -9.26 19.47 5.71
CA THR A 516 -9.63 20.74 5.07
C THR A 516 -10.09 20.51 3.64
N LYS A 517 -11.18 21.18 3.27
CA LYS A 517 -11.80 21.05 1.95
C LYS A 517 -11.31 22.12 0.96
N SER A 518 -10.56 23.10 1.46
CA SER A 518 -10.02 24.22 0.70
C SER A 518 -8.51 24.37 0.90
N TYR A 519 -7.89 25.32 0.20
CA TYR A 519 -6.49 25.63 0.45
C TYR A 519 -6.35 26.37 1.78
N LEU A 520 -5.39 25.96 2.61
CA LEU A 520 -5.05 26.70 3.81
C LEU A 520 -4.48 28.06 3.46
N THR A 521 -4.98 29.09 4.14
CA THR A 521 -4.38 30.41 4.15
C THR A 521 -3.25 30.51 5.17
N PHE A 522 -2.39 31.52 5.00
CA PHE A 522 -1.32 31.83 5.96
C PHE A 522 -1.87 32.12 7.36
N GLU A 523 -2.98 32.83 7.44
CA GLU A 523 -3.64 33.18 8.71
C GLU A 523 -4.16 31.93 9.42
N GLN A 524 -4.86 31.05 8.70
CA GLN A 524 -5.34 29.77 9.24
C GLN A 524 -4.19 28.90 9.73
N LEU A 525 -3.13 28.74 8.93
CA LEU A 525 -1.95 27.97 9.31
C LEU A 525 -1.32 28.52 10.59
N ASN A 526 -1.06 29.83 10.66
CA ASN A 526 -0.47 30.44 11.86
C ASN A 526 -1.35 30.33 13.10
N ARG A 527 -2.67 30.47 12.95
CA ARG A 527 -3.61 30.27 14.05
C ARG A 527 -3.51 28.85 14.59
N ILE A 528 -3.57 27.85 13.70
CA ILE A 528 -3.48 26.44 14.05
C ILE A 528 -2.15 26.13 14.76
N LEU A 529 -1.02 26.61 14.22
CA LEU A 529 0.30 26.40 14.83
C LEU A 529 0.40 27.01 16.23
N ARG A 530 -0.15 28.22 16.44
CA ARG A 530 -0.19 28.85 17.78
C ARG A 530 -1.04 28.07 18.79
N ILE A 531 -2.19 27.54 18.35
CA ILE A 531 -3.03 26.66 19.19
C ILE A 531 -2.24 25.40 19.54
N ALA A 532 -1.58 24.80 18.54
CA ALA A 532 -0.79 23.59 18.70
C ALA A 532 0.37 23.79 19.70
N GLU A 533 1.11 24.89 19.60
CA GLU A 533 2.17 25.24 20.54
C GLU A 533 1.65 25.46 21.96
N ARG A 534 0.58 26.25 22.11
CA ARG A 534 -0.03 26.56 23.41
C ARG A 534 -0.46 25.29 24.17
N HIS A 535 -0.95 24.29 23.44
CA HIS A 535 -1.48 23.05 24.02
C HIS A 535 -0.50 21.88 23.96
N GLY A 536 0.77 22.11 23.62
CA GLY A 536 1.80 21.06 23.67
C GLY A 536 1.74 20.06 22.52
N VAL A 537 0.98 20.32 21.46
CA VAL A 537 0.96 19.48 20.25
C VAL A 537 2.30 19.62 19.53
N ARG A 538 2.94 18.48 19.24
CA ARG A 538 4.28 18.34 18.65
C ARG A 538 4.25 17.87 17.21
N ARG A 539 3.18 17.19 16.80
CA ARG A 539 3.02 16.60 15.47
C ARG A 539 1.63 16.94 14.93
N ILE A 540 1.60 17.54 13.74
CA ILE A 540 0.38 17.96 13.05
C ILE A 540 0.48 17.60 11.57
N THR A 541 -0.63 17.16 10.99
CA THR A 541 -0.73 16.80 9.58
C THR A 541 -2.01 17.39 8.99
N PHE A 542 -1.93 17.78 7.71
CA PHE A 542 -3.06 18.32 6.97
C PHE A 542 -3.55 17.31 5.94
N HIS A 543 -4.86 17.13 5.91
CA HIS A 543 -5.56 16.19 5.06
C HIS A 543 -6.44 17.01 4.12
N LEU A 544 -5.86 17.44 3.00
CA LEU A 544 -6.60 18.18 1.97
C LEU A 544 -7.30 17.21 1.03
N GLU A 545 -8.38 17.68 0.42
CA GLU A 545 -9.03 17.00 -0.69
C GLU A 545 -8.61 17.63 -2.01
N PHE A 546 -8.38 16.82 -3.03
CA PHE A 546 -7.97 17.30 -4.35
C PHE A 546 -8.78 16.70 -5.48
N THR A 547 -9.00 17.50 -6.51
CA THR A 547 -9.44 17.07 -7.83
C THR A 547 -8.28 17.17 -8.81
N ILE A 548 -7.97 16.06 -9.49
CA ILE A 548 -6.97 15.98 -10.54
C ILE A 548 -7.65 15.78 -11.89
N CYS A 549 -7.38 16.66 -12.84
CA CYS A 549 -7.87 16.48 -14.20
C CYS A 549 -7.05 15.43 -14.96
N ARG A 550 -7.71 14.42 -15.53
CA ARG A 550 -7.05 13.42 -16.39
C ARG A 550 -6.66 13.97 -17.76
N THR A 551 -7.28 15.08 -18.19
CA THR A 551 -7.01 15.72 -19.48
C THR A 551 -5.84 16.69 -19.42
N CYS A 552 -5.88 17.70 -18.54
CA CYS A 552 -4.86 18.75 -18.47
C CYS A 552 -3.92 18.64 -17.27
N ARG A 553 -4.11 17.64 -16.39
CA ARG A 553 -3.32 17.40 -15.18
C ARG A 553 -3.40 18.50 -14.11
N ASN A 554 -4.27 19.50 -14.28
CA ASN A 554 -4.51 20.51 -13.26
C ASN A 554 -4.98 19.87 -11.95
N VAL A 555 -4.40 20.30 -10.83
CA VAL A 555 -4.79 19.93 -9.47
C VAL A 555 -5.52 21.11 -8.84
N SER A 556 -6.66 20.87 -8.21
CA SER A 556 -7.39 21.89 -7.45
C SER A 556 -7.89 21.34 -6.12
N ALA A 557 -7.93 22.18 -5.09
CA ALA A 557 -8.51 21.81 -3.81
C ALA A 557 -10.03 21.57 -3.89
N GLY A 558 -10.47 20.62 -3.07
CA GLY A 558 -11.84 20.14 -2.94
C GLY A 558 -12.21 19.07 -3.96
N LEU A 559 -13.33 18.39 -3.68
CA LEU A 559 -13.94 17.38 -4.55
C LEU A 559 -14.89 18.03 -5.56
N ARG A 560 -14.47 18.15 -6.81
CA ARG A 560 -15.21 18.83 -7.89
C ARG A 560 -15.55 17.85 -9.00
N GLY A 561 -16.74 17.98 -9.60
CA GLY A 561 -17.15 17.14 -10.74
C GLY A 561 -16.50 17.52 -12.08
N ILE A 562 -15.91 18.72 -12.17
CA ILE A 562 -15.30 19.27 -13.39
C ILE A 562 -13.97 19.96 -13.07
N CYS A 563 -13.05 19.94 -14.03
CA CYS A 563 -11.78 20.66 -13.94
C CYS A 563 -12.01 22.17 -13.98
N SER A 564 -11.47 22.91 -13.01
CA SER A 564 -11.56 24.38 -12.97
C SER A 564 -10.71 25.09 -14.02
N PHE A 565 -9.83 24.37 -14.72
CA PHE A 565 -8.93 24.94 -15.73
C PHE A 565 -9.42 24.67 -17.16
N CYS A 566 -9.66 23.41 -17.54
CA CYS A 566 -10.08 23.05 -18.90
C CYS A 566 -11.54 22.59 -19.02
N LEU A 567 -12.31 22.63 -17.93
CA LEU A 567 -13.74 22.24 -17.88
C LEU A 567 -14.04 20.77 -18.21
N SER A 568 -13.02 19.92 -18.36
CA SER A 568 -13.19 18.48 -18.54
C SER A 568 -13.87 17.84 -17.33
N ALA A 569 -14.86 16.98 -17.58
CA ALA A 569 -15.47 16.11 -16.56
C ALA A 569 -14.62 14.86 -16.25
N SER A 570 -13.55 14.62 -17.01
CA SER A 570 -12.63 13.51 -16.75
C SER A 570 -11.68 13.90 -15.62
N VAL A 571 -12.13 13.67 -14.39
CA VAL A 571 -11.39 14.01 -13.16
C VAL A 571 -11.25 12.80 -12.25
N SER A 572 -10.23 12.81 -11.41
CA SER A 572 -10.03 11.89 -10.29
C SER A 572 -10.04 12.68 -8.99
N HIS A 573 -10.58 12.07 -7.93
CA HIS A 573 -10.56 12.64 -6.60
C HIS A 573 -9.48 11.97 -5.78
N LEU A 574 -8.57 12.75 -5.20
CA LEU A 574 -7.60 12.28 -4.23
C LEU A 574 -7.99 12.78 -2.85
N VAL A 575 -7.97 11.87 -1.88
CA VAL A 575 -8.13 12.18 -0.47
C VAL A 575 -7.03 11.50 0.32
N ARG A 576 -6.84 11.92 1.56
CA ARG A 576 -5.82 11.35 2.46
C ARG A 576 -6.54 10.81 3.69
N PRO A 577 -7.07 9.59 3.68
CA PRO A 577 -7.79 9.07 4.84
C PRO A 577 -6.83 8.75 5.99
N LEU A 578 -5.61 8.31 5.68
CA LEU A 578 -4.55 7.92 6.62
C LEU A 578 -3.23 8.62 6.28
N ALA A 579 -2.11 7.91 6.20
CA ALA A 579 -0.79 8.50 5.98
C ALA A 579 -0.60 9.07 4.56
N LEU A 580 -1.20 8.45 3.53
CA LEU A 580 -0.93 8.73 2.12
C LEU A 580 -2.18 9.19 1.36
N TYR A 581 -1.95 9.94 0.28
CA TYR A 581 -2.99 10.29 -0.68
C TYR A 581 -3.38 9.06 -1.52
N LYS A 582 -4.68 8.80 -1.61
CA LYS A 582 -5.26 7.71 -2.40
C LYS A 582 -6.42 8.22 -3.27
N PRO A 583 -6.66 7.62 -4.45
CA PRO A 583 -7.90 7.83 -5.18
C PRO A 583 -9.12 7.47 -4.34
N LEU A 584 -10.14 8.32 -4.35
CA LEU A 584 -11.33 8.15 -3.51
C LEU A 584 -12.03 6.80 -3.74
N ASP A 585 -12.04 6.32 -4.97
CA ASP A 585 -12.63 5.05 -5.41
C ASP A 585 -11.77 3.81 -5.07
N SER A 586 -10.55 4.01 -4.57
CA SER A 586 -9.67 2.93 -4.11
C SER A 586 -9.78 2.63 -2.62
N ILE A 587 -10.53 3.45 -1.86
CA ILE A 587 -10.63 3.36 -0.41
C ILE A 587 -11.73 2.37 -0.02
N THR A 588 -11.43 1.48 0.92
CA THR A 588 -12.40 0.53 1.47
C THR A 588 -13.58 1.25 2.13
N SER A 589 -14.77 0.65 2.08
CA SER A 589 -16.00 1.26 2.61
C SER A 589 -15.87 1.70 4.06
N GLU A 590 -15.25 0.90 4.93
CA GLU A 590 -15.12 1.21 6.37
C GLU A 590 -14.28 2.48 6.61
N VAL A 591 -13.16 2.59 5.88
CA VAL A 591 -12.28 3.76 5.94
C VAL A 591 -12.98 4.99 5.35
N LEU A 592 -13.73 4.81 4.25
CA LEU A 592 -14.42 5.89 3.58
C LEU A 592 -15.59 6.45 4.42
N GLU A 593 -16.32 5.58 5.11
CA GLU A 593 -17.39 5.95 6.04
C GLU A 593 -16.85 6.78 7.19
N GLU A 594 -15.77 6.34 7.84
CA GLU A 594 -15.14 7.11 8.90
C GLU A 594 -14.59 8.44 8.36
N TYR A 595 -13.88 8.43 7.23
CA TYR A 595 -13.35 9.64 6.61
C TYR A 595 -14.43 10.68 6.31
N LYS A 596 -15.57 10.26 5.74
CA LYS A 596 -16.71 11.15 5.46
C LYS A 596 -17.39 11.70 6.71
N SER A 597 -17.27 11.01 7.84
CA SER A 597 -17.82 11.45 9.11
C SER A 597 -16.96 12.51 9.82
N ARG A 598 -15.73 12.74 9.35
CA ARG A 598 -14.81 13.71 9.95
C ARG A 598 -15.27 15.14 9.75
N LEU A 599 -14.98 15.98 10.72
CA LEU A 599 -15.23 17.42 10.62
C LEU A 599 -14.05 18.11 9.94
N SER A 600 -14.33 18.89 8.91
CA SER A 600 -13.32 19.72 8.26
C SER A 600 -13.09 21.02 9.02
N LEU A 601 -11.94 21.66 8.84
CA LEU A 601 -11.62 22.98 9.37
C LEU A 601 -12.75 23.98 9.10
N GLU A 602 -13.31 23.95 7.90
CA GLU A 602 -14.42 24.82 7.50
C GLU A 602 -15.72 24.51 8.26
N ASP A 603 -15.93 23.27 8.72
CA ASP A 603 -17.06 22.91 9.57
C ASP A 603 -16.81 23.39 11.02
N LEU A 604 -15.56 23.33 11.48
CA LEU A 604 -15.13 23.77 12.81
C LEU A 604 -15.14 25.29 12.98
N GLU A 605 -14.97 26.05 11.90
CA GLU A 605 -15.00 27.52 11.90
C GLU A 605 -16.43 28.11 11.80
N LYS A 606 -17.42 27.30 11.41
CA LYS A 606 -18.83 27.72 11.26
C LYS A 606 -19.70 27.46 12.49
N GLY A 607 -19.25 26.57 13.38
CA GLY A 607 -19.87 26.28 14.68
C GLY A 607 -19.17 27.05 15.78
#